data_AF-A0A286C3S9-F1
#
_entry.id   AF-A0A286C3S9-F1
#
_cell.length_a   1.000
_cell.length_b   1.000
_cell.length_c   1.000
_cell.angle_alpha   90.00
_cell.angle_beta   90.00
_cell.angle_gamma   90.00
#
_symmetry.space_group_name_H-M   'P 1'
#
loop_
_entity.id
_entity.type
_entity.pdbx_description
1 polymer ?
#
loop_
_entity_poly.entity_id
_entity_poly.type
_entity_poly.pdbx_seq_one_letter_code
_entity_poly.pdbx_strand_id
1 'polypeptide(L)' 'MRHLNAIKSSIQDRNTRLVAIWVAVVVGACLDAINQGIPLLLGEPMTFGRWISFFITPVVPFLVSCHGQGMRKKG' A
#
# COMPACT_ATOMS: atom_id res chain seq x y z
N MET A 1 7.21 10.11 18.21
CA MET A 1 8.48 9.71 17.52
C MET A 1 8.69 8.20 17.37
N ARG A 2 8.23 7.32 18.28
CA ARG A 2 8.43 5.86 18.18
C ARG A 2 7.92 5.22 16.89
N HIS A 3 6.72 5.60 16.41
CA HIS A 3 6.12 5.04 15.19
C HIS A 3 6.87 5.44 13.90
N LEU A 4 7.32 6.69 13.78
CA LEU A 4 8.12 7.15 12.64
C LEU A 4 9.46 6.41 12.57
N ASN A 5 10.13 6.24 13.71
CA ASN A 5 11.38 5.48 13.77
C ASN A 5 11.18 3.98 13.50
N ALA A 6 9.98 3.44 13.74
CA ALA A 6 9.64 2.06 13.40
C ALA A 6 9.48 1.90 11.88
N ILE A 7 8.73 2.79 11.24
CA ILE A 7 8.57 2.83 9.77
C ILE A 7 9.93 3.00 9.08
N LYS A 8 10.74 3.97 9.51
CA LYS A 8 12.08 4.23 8.93
C LYS A 8 12.99 3.00 9.02
N SER A 9 13.01 2.33 10.17
CA SER A 9 13.79 1.11 10.38
C SER A 9 13.28 -0.06 9.52
N SER A 10 11.97 -0.18 9.34
CA SER A 10 11.34 -1.21 8.50
C SER A 10 11.63 -1.01 7.02
N ILE A 11 11.62 0.23 6.54
CA ILE A 11 11.90 0.56 5.14
C ILE A 11 13.37 0.31 4.78
N GLN A 12 14.28 0.51 5.74
CA GLN A 12 15.71 0.22 5.55
C GLN A 12 16.02 -1.29 5.56
N ASP A 13 15.17 -2.10 6.19
CA ASP A 13 15.33 -3.55 6.22
C ASP A 13 14.83 -4.20 4.92
N ARG A 14 15.73 -4.85 4.18
CA ARG A 14 15.46 -5.38 2.84
C ARG A 14 14.37 -6.46 2.83
N ASN A 15 14.37 -7.36 3.81
CA ASN A 15 13.35 -8.42 3.89
C ASN A 15 11.97 -7.84 4.20
N THR A 16 11.91 -6.97 5.20
CA THR A 16 10.67 -6.29 5.60
C THR A 16 10.09 -5.45 4.46
N ARG A 17 10.94 -4.72 3.73
CA ARG A 17 10.54 -3.93 2.57
C ARG A 17 9.96 -4.81 1.46
N LEU A 18 10.57 -5.96 1.16
CA LEU A 18 10.06 -6.89 0.15
C LEU A 18 8.68 -7.43 0.53
N VAL A 19 8.49 -7.83 1.80
CA VAL A 19 7.18 -8.26 2.30
C VAL A 19 6.16 -7.14 2.19
N ALA A 20 6.53 -5.91 2.58
CA ALA A 20 5.64 -4.76 2.49
C ALA A 20 5.25 -4.43 1.04
N ILE A 21 6.17 -4.58 0.08
CA ILE A 21 5.89 -4.43 -1.36
C ILE A 21 4.89 -5.50 -1.82
N TRP A 22 5.11 -6.77 -1.48
CA TRP A 22 4.17 -7.85 -1.85
C TRP A 22 2.78 -7.63 -1.27
N VAL A 23 2.70 -7.24 0.00
CA VAL A 23 1.42 -6.89 0.64
C VAL A 23 0.76 -5.72 -0.10
N ALA A 24 1.53 -4.68 -0.43
CA ALA A 24 1.02 -3.52 -1.16
C ALA A 24 0.48 -3.88 -2.55
N VAL A 25 1.17 -4.77 -3.27
CA VAL A 25 0.74 -5.24 -4.59
C VAL A 25 -0.54 -6.06 -4.47
N VAL A 26 -0.58 -7.06 -3.59
CA VAL A 26 -1.75 -7.96 -3.47
C VAL A 26 -2.97 -7.20 -2.95
N VAL A 27 -2.82 -6.51 -1.82
CA VAL A 27 -3.93 -5.79 -1.18
C VAL A 27 -4.34 -4.58 -2.02
N GLY A 28 -3.38 -3.84 -2.56
CA GLY A 28 -3.63 -2.69 -3.43
C GLY A 28 -4.39 -3.10 -4.68
N ALA A 29 -3.96 -4.16 -5.37
CA ALA A 29 -4.65 -4.66 -6.55
C ALA A 29 -6.09 -5.13 -6.24
N CYS A 30 -6.30 -5.80 -5.11
CA CYS A 30 -7.66 -6.17 -4.68
C CYS A 30 -8.54 -4.93 -4.46
N LEU A 31 -8.03 -3.91 -3.76
CA LEU A 31 -8.75 -2.67 -3.49
C LEU A 31 -9.05 -1.90 -4.78
N ASP A 32 -8.10 -1.81 -5.70
CA ASP A 32 -8.32 -1.16 -6.99
C ASP A 32 -9.29 -1.94 -7.88
N ALA A 33 -9.25 -3.28 -7.86
CA ALA A 33 -10.23 -4.10 -8.56
C ALA A 33 -11.66 -3.89 -8.02
N ILE A 34 -11.82 -3.76 -6.70
CA ILE A 34 -13.12 -3.47 -6.08
C ILE A 34 -13.59 -2.06 -6.41
N ASN A 35 -12.70 -1.06 -6.29
CA ASN A 35 -13.06 0.35 -6.34
C ASN A 35 -13.19 0.90 -7.77
N GLN A 36 -12.31 0.43 -8.66
CA GLN A 36 -12.17 0.95 -10.01
C GLN A 36 -12.43 -0.12 -11.08
N GLY A 37 -12.45 -1.40 -10.72
CA GLY A 37 -12.68 -2.50 -11.68
C GLY A 37 -14.05 -2.45 -12.34
N ILE A 38 -15.13 -2.14 -11.61
CA ILE A 38 -16.47 -2.00 -12.21
C ILE A 38 -16.51 -0.83 -13.22
N PRO A 39 -16.11 0.40 -12.87
CA PRO A 39 -15.98 1.49 -13.84
C PRO A 39 -15.11 1.12 -15.05
N LEU A 40 -13.98 0.44 -14.84
CA LEU A 40 -13.07 0.04 -15.90
C LEU A 40 -13.74 -0.97 -16.87
N LEU A 41 -14.47 -1.96 -16.34
CA LEU A 41 -15.19 -2.97 -17.12
C LEU A 41 -16.38 -2.39 -17.89
N LEU A 42 -17.04 -1.38 -17.33
CA LEU A 42 -18.17 -0.69 -17.96
C LEU A 42 -17.72 0.38 -18.97
N GLY A 43 -16.41 0.61 -19.13
CA GLY A 43 -15.87 1.65 -20.02
C GLY A 43 -16.12 3.07 -19.52
N GLU A 44 -16.37 3.24 -18.22
CA GLU A 44 -16.56 4.55 -17.62
C GLU A 44 -15.29 5.39 -17.73
N PRO A 45 -15.41 6.72 -17.94
CA PRO A 45 -14.24 7.59 -18.02
C PRO A 45 -13.43 7.53 -16.71
N MET A 46 -12.15 7.18 -16.87
CA MET A 46 -11.17 7.26 -15.80
C MET A 46 -10.73 8.71 -15.64
N THR A 47 -11.45 9.42 -14.78
CA THR A 47 -11.11 10.80 -14.40
C THR A 47 -9.76 10.86 -13.71
N PHE A 48 -9.13 12.03 -13.74
CA PHE A 48 -7.84 12.26 -13.08
C PHE A 48 -7.86 11.85 -11.59
N GLY A 49 -8.98 12.07 -10.89
CA GLY A 49 -9.15 11.64 -9.51
C GLY A 49 -9.10 10.12 -9.33
N ARG A 50 -9.72 9.35 -10.25
CA ARG A 50 -9.68 7.87 -10.22
C ARG A 50 -8.27 7.36 -10.45
N TRP A 51 -7.54 7.94 -11.41
CA TRP A 51 -6.12 7.62 -11.62
C TRP A 51 -5.27 7.89 -10.38
N ILE A 52 -5.46 9.04 -9.72
CA ILE A 52 -4.76 9.33 -8.47
C ILE A 52 -5.11 8.27 -7.40
N SER A 53 -6.39 7.94 -7.24
CA SER A 53 -6.79 6.89 -6.31
C SER A 53 -6.10 5.57 -6.63
N PHE A 54 -6.01 5.18 -7.90
CA PHE A 54 -5.34 3.95 -8.33
C PHE A 54 -3.88 3.89 -7.86
N PHE A 55 -3.14 4.99 -7.99
CA PHE A 55 -1.74 5.00 -7.55
C PHE A 55 -1.58 5.09 -6.03
N ILE A 56 -2.51 5.74 -5.32
CA ILE A 56 -2.45 5.89 -3.86
C ILE A 56 -2.91 4.62 -3.14
N THR A 57 -3.87 3.88 -3.68
CA THR A 57 -4.41 2.65 -3.09
C THR A 57 -3.34 1.67 -2.62
N PRO A 58 -2.30 1.30 -3.40
CA PRO A 58 -1.23 0.41 -2.94
C PRO A 58 -0.24 1.07 -1.96
N VAL A 59 -0.12 2.41 -1.94
CA VAL A 59 0.80 3.13 -1.04
C VAL A 59 0.39 2.97 0.42
N VAL A 60 -0.92 2.97 0.70
CA VAL A 60 -1.45 2.82 2.06
C VAL A 60 -1.09 1.45 2.69
N PRO A 61 -1.39 0.29 2.08
CA PRO A 61 -1.01 -1.01 2.62
C PRO A 61 0.51 -1.20 2.69
N PHE A 62 1.31 -0.57 1.82
CA PHE A 62 2.77 -0.53 1.97
C PHE A 62 3.19 0.12 3.31
N LEU A 63 2.67 1.32 3.59
CA LEU A 63 3.02 2.09 4.79
C LEU A 63 2.53 1.40 6.06
N VAL A 64 1.32 0.86 6.04
CA VAL A 64 0.75 0.10 7.18
C VAL A 64 1.53 -1.19 7.43
N SER A 65 1.92 -1.91 6.37
CA SER A 65 2.76 -3.11 6.50
C SER A 65 4.15 -2.79 7.07
N CYS A 66 4.79 -1.71 6.60
CA CYS A 66 6.05 -1.23 7.17
C CYS A 66 5.91 -0.79 8.64
N HIS A 67 4.81 -0.12 9.00
CA HIS A 67 4.54 0.28 10.38
C HIS A 67 4.37 -0.92 11.30
N GLY A 68 3.53 -1.89 10.92
CA GLY A 68 3.28 -3.10 11.70
C GLY A 68 4.53 -3.95 11.89
N GLN A 69 5.32 -4.13 10.83
CA GLN A 69 6.58 -4.88 10.92
C GLN A 69 7.62 -4.14 11.78
N GLY A 70 7.71 -2.82 11.64
CA GLY A 70 8.63 -1.99 12.44
C GLY A 70 8.27 -1.96 13.93
N MET A 71 6.98 -2.04 14.27
CA MET A 71 6.51 -2.15 15.65
C MET A 71 6.83 -3.52 16.25
N ARG A 72 6.60 -4.62 15.50
CA ARG A 72 6.94 -5.98 15.95
C ARG A 72 8.43 -6.18 16.22
N LYS A 73 9.30 -5.45 15.51
CA LYS A 73 10.76 -5.56 15.67
C LYS A 73 11.30 -4.78 16.87
N LYS A 74 10.49 -3.90 17.48
CA LYS A 74 10.87 -3.04 18.62
C LYS A 74 10.13 -3.35 19.92
N GLY A 75 9.13 -4.24 19.88
CA GLY A 75 8.47 -4.82 21.06
C GLY A 75 9.19 -6.08 21.48
#